data_AF-A0A8J7GK96-F1
#
_entry.id   AF-A0A8J7GK96-F1
#
_cell.length_a   1.000
_cell.length_b   1.000
_cell.length_c   1.000
_cell.angle_alpha   90.00
_cell.angle_beta   90.00
_cell.angle_gamma   90.00
#
_symmetry.space_group_name_H-M   'P 1'
#
loop_
_entity.id
_entity.type
_entity.pdbx_description
1 polymer ?
#
loop_
_entity_poly.entity_id
_entity_poly.type
_entity_poly.pdbx_seq_one_letter_code
_entity_poly.pdbx_strand_id
1 'polypeptide(L)'
;MWAGPLPGNRNDCKAWEESGAKAAVGRTLTIADGGYPGTGLAIPHRRSKDEDLPDWKKTHNKSHKQVRARVEHVFARMKTWKILRDCHLKGNGVHHAMLGIARMHNLTLAG
;
A
#
# COMPACT_ATOMS: atom_id res chain seq x y z
N MET A 1 8.53 -9.30 -12.04
CA MET A 1 7.16 -9.77 -12.30
C MET A 1 6.24 -8.97 -11.39
N TRP A 2 5.36 -8.12 -11.92
CA TRP A 2 4.47 -7.28 -11.12
C TRP A 2 3.25 -8.08 -10.67
N ALA A 3 2.72 -7.73 -9.50
CA ALA A 3 1.56 -8.39 -8.92
C ALA A 3 0.28 -8.08 -9.72
N GLY A 4 -0.44 -9.13 -10.13
CA GLY A 4 -1.68 -9.01 -10.91
C GLY A 4 -2.92 -8.82 -10.03
N PRO A 5 -4.01 -8.24 -10.55
CA PRO A 5 -5.28 -8.16 -9.82
C PRO A 5 -5.84 -9.57 -9.57
N LEU A 6 -6.26 -9.85 -8.35
CA LEU A 6 -6.87 -11.14 -7.98
C LEU A 6 -8.39 -11.12 -8.21
N PRO A 7 -8.98 -12.22 -8.69
CA PRO A 7 -10.42 -12.31 -8.86
C PRO A 7 -11.15 -12.45 -7.52
N GLY A 8 -12.30 -11.77 -7.40
CA GLY A 8 -13.22 -11.86 -6.26
C GLY A 8 -12.87 -10.95 -5.07
N ASN A 9 -13.74 -10.96 -4.05
CA ASN A 9 -13.53 -10.21 -2.81
C ASN A 9 -12.58 -10.99 -1.88
N ARG A 10 -11.27 -10.94 -2.17
CA ARG A 10 -10.21 -11.51 -1.33
C ARG A 10 -9.89 -10.54 -0.20
N ASN A 11 -9.66 -11.05 1.00
CA ASN A 11 -9.12 -10.21 2.07
C ASN A 11 -7.68 -9.79 1.73
N ASP A 12 -7.27 -8.64 2.27
CA ASP A 12 -5.98 -8.02 1.95
C ASP A 12 -4.78 -8.92 2.30
N CYS A 13 -4.87 -9.73 3.37
CA CYS A 13 -3.85 -10.72 3.70
C CYS A 13 -3.67 -11.81 2.63
N LYS A 14 -4.78 -12.35 2.08
CA LYS A 14 -4.70 -13.31 0.98
C LYS A 14 -4.17 -12.63 -0.27
N ALA A 15 -4.58 -11.40 -0.52
CA ALA A 15 -4.08 -10.66 -1.66
C ALA A 15 -2.57 -10.40 -1.58
N TRP A 16 -2.04 -10.11 -0.39
CA TRP A 16 -0.61 -9.97 -0.16
C TRP A 16 0.19 -11.21 -0.55
N GLU A 17 -0.27 -12.39 -0.14
CA GLU A 17 0.39 -13.67 -0.42
C GLU A 17 0.23 -14.10 -1.89
N GLU A 18 -0.98 -14.02 -2.44
CA GLU A 18 -1.32 -14.60 -3.74
C GLU A 18 -1.01 -13.70 -4.94
N SER A 19 -0.94 -12.38 -4.74
CA SER A 19 -0.71 -11.45 -5.85
C SER A 19 0.73 -11.46 -6.36
N GLY A 20 1.68 -12.02 -5.61
CA GLY A 20 3.11 -11.90 -5.88
C GLY A 20 3.74 -10.61 -5.33
N ALA A 21 2.96 -9.74 -4.67
CA ALA A 21 3.45 -8.52 -4.04
C ALA A 21 4.53 -8.81 -2.98
N LYS A 22 4.34 -9.84 -2.17
CA LYS A 22 5.32 -10.31 -1.19
C LYS A 22 6.67 -10.66 -1.83
N ALA A 23 6.65 -11.37 -2.96
CA ALA A 23 7.86 -11.71 -3.70
C ALA A 23 8.53 -10.48 -4.31
N ALA A 24 7.74 -9.52 -4.83
CA ALA A 24 8.26 -8.29 -5.43
C ALA A 24 8.92 -7.36 -4.40
N VAL A 25 8.37 -7.28 -3.19
CA VAL A 25 8.92 -6.52 -2.05
C VAL A 25 10.21 -7.16 -1.51
N GLY A 26 10.27 -8.49 -1.55
CA GLY A 26 11.43 -9.25 -1.08
C GLY A 26 11.66 -9.07 0.43
N ARG A 27 12.87 -8.65 0.80
CA ARG A 27 13.28 -8.45 2.21
C ARG A 27 13.09 -7.01 2.71
N THR A 28 12.50 -6.15 1.90
CA THR A 28 12.35 -4.72 2.23
C THR A 28 11.33 -4.55 3.36
N LEU A 29 11.71 -3.79 4.40
CA LEU A 29 10.78 -3.41 5.46
C LEU A 29 9.58 -2.69 4.84
N THR A 30 8.40 -3.28 5.01
CA THR A 30 7.18 -2.81 4.35
C THR A 30 6.13 -2.46 5.38
N ILE A 31 5.62 -1.25 5.26
CA ILE A 31 4.59 -0.67 6.11
C ILE A 31 3.23 -1.01 5.48
N ALA A 32 2.30 -1.51 6.29
CA ALA A 32 0.95 -1.82 5.83
C ALA A 32 -0.10 -1.32 6.81
N ASP A 33 -1.33 -1.13 6.34
CA ASP A 33 -2.42 -0.73 7.21
C ASP A 33 -2.85 -1.86 8.16
N GLY A 34 -3.79 -1.54 9.05
CA GLY A 34 -4.27 -2.49 10.06
C GLY A 34 -4.92 -3.74 9.48
N GLY A 35 -5.33 -3.77 8.21
CA GLY A 35 -5.97 -4.88 7.51
C GLY A 35 -5.05 -6.06 7.15
N TYR A 36 -3.74 -5.96 7.47
CA TYR A 36 -2.74 -6.99 7.15
C TYR A 36 -2.21 -7.77 8.38
N PRO A 37 -3.03 -8.21 9.35
CA PRO A 37 -2.52 -8.98 10.49
C PRO A 37 -1.92 -10.32 10.03
N GLY A 38 -0.85 -10.76 10.70
CA GLY A 38 -0.22 -12.07 10.46
C GLY A 38 0.68 -12.16 9.23
N THR A 39 0.91 -11.05 8.51
CA THR A 39 1.70 -11.02 7.27
C THR A 39 3.19 -10.71 7.46
N GLY A 40 3.60 -10.37 8.69
CA GLY A 40 4.96 -9.90 9.01
C GLY A 40 5.24 -8.45 8.63
N LEU A 41 4.24 -7.74 8.08
CA LEU A 41 4.34 -6.33 7.72
C LEU A 41 4.30 -5.41 8.95
N ALA A 42 4.94 -4.24 8.85
CA ALA A 42 4.89 -3.23 9.89
C ALA A 42 3.50 -2.56 9.91
N ILE A 43 2.62 -3.07 10.77
CA ILE A 43 1.23 -2.61 10.94
C ILE A 43 1.07 -1.78 12.22
N PRO A 44 0.09 -0.85 12.28
CA PRO A 44 -0.15 -0.07 13.49
C PRO A 44 -0.55 -0.98 14.66
N HIS A 45 -0.05 -0.65 15.85
CA HIS A 45 -0.39 -1.37 17.07
C HIS A 45 -1.88 -1.22 17.38
N ARG A 46 -2.56 -2.35 17.61
CA ARG A 46 -3.96 -2.37 18.04
C ARG A 46 -4.05 -2.32 19.56
N ARG A 47 -5.07 -1.65 20.07
CA ARG A 47 -5.44 -1.64 21.48
C ARG A 47 -6.15 -2.97 21.81
N SER A 48 -5.87 -3.57 22.97
CA SER A 48 -6.71 -4.65 23.52
C SER A 48 -7.97 -4.04 24.17
N LYS A 49 -8.99 -4.85 24.44
CA LYS A 49 -10.28 -4.33 24.93
C LYS A 49 -10.15 -3.64 26.29
N ASP A 50 -9.17 -4.04 27.10
CA ASP A 50 -9.05 -3.67 28.51
C ASP A 50 -7.76 -2.91 28.85
N GLU A 51 -6.85 -2.66 27.90
CA GLU A 51 -5.63 -1.91 28.15
C GLU A 51 -5.45 -0.76 27.17
N ASP A 52 -4.92 0.36 27.66
CA ASP A 52 -4.47 1.44 26.80
C ASP A 52 -3.11 1.15 26.17
N LEU A 53 -2.89 1.71 24.98
CA LEU A 53 -1.59 1.62 24.33
C LEU A 53 -0.55 2.44 25.12
N PRO A 54 0.62 1.88 25.46
CA PRO A 54 1.76 2.66 25.94
C PRO A 54 2.10 3.81 24.98
N ASP A 55 2.61 4.91 25.52
CA ASP A 55 2.81 6.15 24.75
C ASP A 55 3.78 6.01 23.58
N TRP A 56 4.78 5.13 23.69
CA TRP A 56 5.67 4.82 22.58
C TRP A 56 4.93 4.15 21.40
N LYS A 57 3.95 3.27 21.68
CA LYS A 57 3.09 2.66 20.63
C LYS A 57 2.15 3.69 20.01
N LYS A 58 1.63 4.63 20.81
CA LYS A 58 0.81 5.75 20.30
C LYS A 58 1.63 6.63 19.35
N THR A 59 2.87 6.95 19.73
CA THR A 59 3.81 7.74 18.90
C THR A 59 4.15 7.01 17.60
N HIS A 60 4.44 5.70 17.66
CA HIS A 60 4.65 4.89 16.46
C HIS A 60 3.41 4.89 15.56
N ASN A 61 2.22 4.69 16.12
CA ASN A 61 0.96 4.75 15.37
C ASN A 61 0.69 6.13 14.74
N LYS A 62 1.15 7.23 15.37
CA LYS A 62 1.05 8.58 14.79
C LYS A 62 1.91 8.70 13.53
N SER A 63 3.15 8.20 13.57
CA SER A 63 4.01 8.13 12.39
C SER A 63 3.36 7.29 11.28
N HIS A 64 2.83 6.13 11.63
CA HIS A 64 2.12 5.24 10.71
C HIS A 64 0.93 5.94 10.03
N LYS A 65 0.10 6.65 10.81
CA LYS A 65 -1.03 7.46 10.29
C LYS A 65 -0.57 8.57 9.34
N GLN A 66 0.55 9.23 9.62
CA GLN A 66 1.07 10.30 8.75
C GLN A 66 1.51 9.75 7.38
N VAL A 67 2.20 8.61 7.35
CA VAL A 67 2.57 7.94 6.10
C VAL A 67 1.31 7.53 5.33
N ARG A 68 0.36 6.88 6.03
CA ARG A 68 -0.90 6.45 5.43
C ARG A 68 -1.70 7.61 4.83
N ALA A 69 -1.83 8.73 5.54
CA ALA A 69 -2.55 9.91 5.05
C ALA A 69 -1.96 10.45 3.73
N ARG A 70 -0.64 10.44 3.58
CA ARG A 70 0.02 10.85 2.31
C ARG A 70 -0.35 9.91 1.17
N VAL A 71 -0.29 8.61 1.41
CA VAL A 71 -0.65 7.57 0.44
C VAL A 71 -2.13 7.66 0.07
N GLU A 72 -3.01 7.83 1.05
CA GLU A 72 -4.46 8.00 0.83
C GLU A 72 -4.77 9.26 0.03
N HIS A 73 -4.06 10.38 0.26
CA HIS A 73 -4.22 11.58 -0.59
C HIS A 73 -3.83 11.32 -2.05
N VAL A 74 -2.78 10.55 -2.31
CA VAL A 74 -2.42 10.15 -3.68
C VAL A 74 -3.52 9.29 -4.29
N PHE A 75 -4.00 8.26 -3.58
CA PHE A 75 -5.10 7.43 -4.05
C PHE A 75 -6.40 8.21 -4.26
N ALA A 76 -6.71 9.17 -3.40
CA ALA A 76 -7.87 10.05 -3.54
C ALA A 76 -7.77 10.84 -4.84
N ARG A 77 -6.61 11.46 -5.13
CA ARG A 77 -6.37 12.15 -6.41
C ARG A 77 -6.51 11.17 -7.58
N MET A 78 -5.89 10.00 -7.54
CA MET A 78 -6.02 9.01 -8.62
C MET A 78 -7.48 8.59 -8.88
N LYS A 79 -8.30 8.48 -7.82
CA LYS A 79 -9.74 8.20 -7.93
C LYS A 79 -10.50 9.38 -8.51
N THR A 80 -10.26 10.60 -8.03
CA THR A 80 -10.90 11.84 -8.53
C THR A 80 -10.68 12.01 -10.02
N TRP A 81 -9.48 11.73 -10.51
CA TRP A 81 -9.10 11.84 -11.92
C TRP A 81 -9.44 10.59 -12.74
N LYS A 82 -10.14 9.60 -12.16
CA LYS A 82 -10.55 8.34 -12.80
C LYS A 82 -9.40 7.47 -13.34
N ILE A 83 -8.15 7.75 -12.95
CA ILE A 83 -6.96 7.03 -13.42
C ILE A 83 -7.09 5.53 -13.16
N LEU A 84 -7.54 5.13 -11.95
CA LEU A 84 -7.69 3.71 -11.61
C LEU A 84 -8.77 3.01 -12.45
N ARG A 85 -9.88 3.72 -12.76
CA ARG A 85 -10.94 3.20 -13.63
C ARG A 85 -10.41 2.99 -15.04
N ASP A 86 -9.72 3.99 -15.58
CA ASP A 86 -9.19 3.93 -16.94
C ASP A 86 -8.09 2.86 -17.07
N CYS A 87 -7.27 2.70 -16.03
CA CYS A 87 -6.27 1.65 -15.98
C CYS A 87 -6.89 0.25 -15.95
N HIS A 88 -7.99 0.07 -15.20
CA HIS A 88 -8.70 -1.20 -15.11
C HIS A 88 -9.39 -1.58 -16.43
N LEU A 89 -10.02 -0.61 -17.10
CA LEU A 89 -10.68 -0.82 -18.39
C LEU A 89 -9.71 -1.14 -19.54
N LYS A 90 -8.45 -0.70 -19.44
CA LYS A 90 -7.42 -0.89 -20.47
C LYS A 90 -6.49 -2.09 -20.21
N GLY A 91 -6.82 -2.97 -19.27
CA GLY A 91 -6.00 -4.14 -18.93
C GLY A 91 -4.67 -3.75 -18.28
N ASN A 92 -3.57 -3.71 -19.05
CA ASN A 92 -2.22 -3.36 -18.57
C ASN A 92 -2.05 -1.87 -18.20
N GLY A 93 -3.12 -1.07 -18.14
CA GLY A 93 -3.06 0.36 -17.90
C GLY A 93 -2.36 0.73 -16.59
N VAL A 94 -2.52 -0.09 -15.53
CA VAL A 94 -1.82 0.11 -14.26
C VAL A 94 -0.31 0.00 -14.42
N HIS A 95 0.17 -0.97 -15.21
CA HIS A 95 1.59 -1.17 -15.45
C HIS A 95 2.22 0.04 -16.15
N HIS A 96 1.57 0.56 -17.20
CA HIS A 96 2.03 1.75 -17.90
C HIS A 96 2.00 3.01 -17.04
N ALA A 97 0.95 3.19 -16.23
CA ALA A 97 0.87 4.30 -15.29
C ALA A 97 2.01 4.26 -14.26
N MET A 98 2.30 3.07 -13.71
CA MET A 98 3.38 2.89 -12.74
C MET A 98 4.77 3.14 -13.34
N LEU A 99 5.03 2.66 -14.56
CA LEU A 99 6.27 2.96 -15.29
C LEU A 99 6.42 4.47 -15.54
N GLY A 100 5.32 5.15 -15.92
CA GLY A 100 5.31 6.60 -16.11
C GLY A 100 5.65 7.36 -14.82
N ILE A 101 5.03 6.98 -13.70
CA ILE A 101 5.30 7.58 -12.38
C ILE A 101 6.76 7.33 -11.97
N ALA A 102 7.25 6.10 -12.07
CA ALA A 102 8.63 5.75 -11.72
C ALA A 102 9.64 6.52 -12.57
N ARG A 103 9.40 6.67 -13.87
CA ARG A 103 10.25 7.45 -14.76
C ARG A 103 10.30 8.92 -14.37
N MET A 104 9.15 9.54 -14.11
CA MET A 104 9.09 10.95 -13.67
C MET A 104 9.81 11.14 -12.33
N HIS A 105 9.60 10.23 -11.37
CA HIS A 105 10.28 10.28 -10.08
C HIS A 105 11.80 10.19 -10.23
N ASN A 106 12.30 9.24 -11.03
CA ASN A 106 13.74 9.07 -11.26
C ASN A 106 14.37 10.29 -11.96
N LEU A 107 13.66 10.91 -12.90
CA LEU A 107 14.11 12.17 -13.54
C LEU A 107 14.22 13.32 -12.52
N THR A 108 13.33 13.35 -11.52
CA THR A 108 13.34 14.38 -10.47
C THR A 108 14.49 14.18 -9.48
N LEU A 109 15.01 12.96 -9.33
CA LEU A 109 16.14 12.64 -8.46
C LEU A 109 17.50 12.73 -9.16
N ALA A 110 17.51 12.67 -10.50
CA ALA A 110 18.73 12.70 -11.32
C ALA A 110 19.09 14.11 -11.84
N GLY A 111 18.25 15.11 -11.57
CA GLY A 111 18.55 16.53 -11.76
C GLY A 111 18.80 17.22 -10.43
#